data_AF-A0A9P0PWZ4-F1
#
_entry.id   AF-A0A9P0PWZ4-F1
#
_cell.length_a   1.000
_cell.length_b   1.000
_cell.length_c   1.000
_cell.angle_alpha   90.00
_cell.angle_beta   90.00
_cell.angle_gamma   90.00
#
_symmetry.space_group_name_H-M   'P 1'
#
loop_
_entity.id
_entity.type
_entity.pdbx_description
1 polymer ?
#
loop_
_entity_poly.entity_id
_entity_poly.type
_entity_poly.pdbx_seq_one_letter_code
_entity_poly.pdbx_strand_id
1 'polypeptide(L)' 'MCLSISVPLAIRRALAAAREEADPTQPKWVPVDGTTSTDFTFRHSLNNFNQYVI' A
#
# COMPACT_ATOMS: atom_id res chain seq x y z
N MET A 1 -11.54 -14.22 -16.69
CA MET A 1 -11.04 -13.51 -15.50
C MET A 1 -9.93 -14.33 -14.89
N CYS A 2 -8.71 -13.79 -14.79
CA CYS A 2 -7.58 -14.50 -14.19
C CYS A 2 -7.68 -14.34 -12.67
N LEU A 3 -8.00 -15.41 -11.92
CA LEU A 3 -8.17 -15.37 -10.45
C LEU A 3 -6.95 -14.78 -9.70
N SER A 4 -5.77 -14.80 -10.32
CA SER A 4 -4.54 -14.20 -9.82
C SER A 4 -4.60 -12.70 -9.61
N ILE A 5 -5.52 -11.96 -10.23
CA ILE A 5 -5.67 -10.50 -10.00
C ILE A 5 -6.27 -10.18 -8.62
N SER A 6 -6.87 -11.16 -7.95
CA SER A 6 -7.48 -10.99 -6.63
C SER A 6 -6.45 -10.56 -5.58
N VAL A 7 -5.23 -11.09 -5.65
CA VAL A 7 -4.13 -10.80 -4.73
C VAL A 7 -3.64 -9.35 -4.86
N PRO A 8 -3.22 -8.83 -6.03
CA PRO A 8 -2.82 -7.43 -6.17
C PRO A 8 -3.98 -6.46 -5.89
N LEU A 9 -5.24 -6.85 -6.16
CA LEU A 9 -6.41 -6.06 -5.76
C LEU A 9 -6.56 -5.98 -4.24
N ALA A 10 -6.39 -7.09 -3.52
CA ALA A 10 -6.42 -7.12 -2.06
C ALA A 10 -5.30 -6.27 -1.46
N ILE A 11 -4.07 -6.40 -1.98
CA ILE A 11 -2.92 -5.59 -1.56
C ILE A 11 -3.19 -4.10 -1.80
N ARG A 12 -3.74 -3.73 -2.96
CA ARG A 12 -4.11 -2.33 -3.25
C ARG A 12 -5.13 -1.78 -2.26
N ARG A 13 -6.11 -2.59 -1.83
CA ARG A 13 -7.09 -2.18 -0.81
C ARG A 13 -6.46 -2.04 0.58
N ALA A 14 -5.58 -2.96 0.96
CA ALA A 14 -4.85 -2.88 2.23
C ALA A 14 -3.97 -1.62 2.30
N LEU A 15 -3.24 -1.31 1.22
CA LEU A 15 -2.46 -0.08 1.07
C LEU A 15 -3.33 1.17 1.23
N ALA A 16 -4.49 1.19 0.59
CA ALA A 16 -5.39 2.32 0.66
C ALA A 16 -5.93 2.57 2.08
N ALA A 17 -6.21 1.51 2.84
CA ALA A 17 -6.61 1.62 4.24
C ALA A 17 -5.45 2.11 5.13
N ALA A 18 -4.26 1.52 4.97
CA ALA A 18 -3.07 1.92 5.74
C ALA A 18 -2.69 3.39 5.50
N ARG A 19 -2.80 3.87 4.25
CA ARG A 19 -2.55 5.28 3.90
C ARG A 19 -3.57 6.22 4.52
N GLU A 20 -4.84 5.82 4.54
CA GLU A 20 -5.92 6.59 5.17
C GLU A 20 -5.72 6.74 6.68
N GLU A 21 -5.21 5.70 7.35
CA GLU A 21 -4.88 5.74 8.77
C GLU A 21 -3.59 6.53 9.06
N ALA A 22 -2.57 6.41 8.21
CA ALA A 22 -1.26 7.02 8.45
C ALA A 22 -1.25 8.53 8.15
N ASP A 23 -1.80 8.96 7.02
CA ASP A 23 -1.85 10.36 6.62
C ASP A 23 -3.05 10.62 5.67
N PRO A 24 -4.18 11.15 6.19
CA PRO A 24 -5.38 11.38 5.41
C PRO A 24 -5.24 12.53 4.40
N THR A 25 -4.15 13.31 4.44
CA THR A 25 -3.91 14.41 3.50
C THR A 25 -3.38 13.93 2.15
N GLN A 26 -2.83 12.72 2.10
CA GLN A 26 -2.24 12.15 0.90
C GLN A 26 -3.23 11.34 0.07
N PRO A 27 -2.96 11.17 -1.25
CA PRO A 27 -3.83 10.39 -2.11
C PRO A 27 -3.93 8.94 -1.61
N LYS A 28 -5.17 8.48 -1.42
CA LYS A 28 -5.48 7.11 -0.99
C LYS A 28 -4.95 6.04 -1.92
N TRP A 29 -4.91 6.33 -3.23
CA TRP A 29 -4.51 5.38 -4.25
C TRP A 29 -3.13 5.70 -4.81
N VAL A 30 -2.30 4.66 -4.92
CA VAL A 30 -1.00 4.72 -5.57
C VAL A 30 -1.09 3.96 -6.89
N PRO A 31 -0.52 4.48 -7.99
CA PRO A 31 -0.47 3.76 -9.26
C PRO A 31 0.34 2.47 -9.11
N VAL A 32 -0.28 1.35 -9.51
CA VAL A 32 0.34 0.02 -9.50
C VAL A 32 0.57 -0.38 -10.95
N ASP A 33 1.68 0.09 -11.53
CA ASP A 33 2.02 -0.11 -12.95
C ASP A 33 2.72 -1.46 -13.22
N GLY A 34 2.77 -2.36 -12.23
CA GLY A 34 3.45 -3.65 -12.33
C GLY A 34 3.17 -4.59 -11.15
N THR A 35 4.13 -5.45 -10.85
CA THR A 35 4.05 -6.36 -9.70
C THR A 35 4.12 -5.59 -8.39
N THR A 36 3.26 -5.98 -7.44
CA THR A 36 3.30 -5.48 -6.06
C THR A 36 4.39 -6.20 -5.30
N SER A 37 5.60 -5.63 -5.31
CA SER A 37 6.71 -6.10 -4.47
C SER A 37 6.53 -5.64 -3.02
N THR A 38 7.17 -6.34 -2.09
CA THR A 38 7.16 -5.98 -0.67
C THR A 38 7.77 -4.59 -0.42
N ASP A 39 8.83 -4.24 -1.14
CA ASP A 39 9.46 -2.91 -1.09
C ASP A 39 8.49 -1.81 -1.56
N PHE A 40 7.75 -2.04 -2.65
CA PHE A 40 6.73 -1.11 -3.11
C PHE A 40 5.65 -0.91 -2.05
N THR A 41 5.09 -1.99 -1.51
CA THR A 41 4.06 -1.90 -0.48
C THR A 41 4.55 -1.15 0.76
N PHE A 42 5.78 -1.39 1.19
CA PHE A 42 6.36 -0.72 2.36
C PHE A 42 6.61 0.78 2.13
N ARG A 43 7.18 1.17 0.98
CA ARG A 43 7.45 2.58 0.67
C ARG A 43 6.18 3.38 0.46
N HIS A 44 5.13 2.75 -0.05
CA HIS A 44 3.88 3.43 -0.41
C HIS A 44 2.80 3.37 0.67
N SER A 45 3.02 2.73 1.82
CA SER A 45 2.07 2.73 2.94
C SER A 45 2.19 3.95 3.87
N LEU A 46 3.05 4.93 3.56
CA LEU A 46 3.26 6.16 4.34
C LEU A 46 3.62 5.90 5.81
N ASN A 47 4.40 4.85 6.05
CA ASN A 47 4.72 4.49 7.42
C ASN A 47 5.49 5.61 8.13
N ASN A 48 5.17 5.83 9.40
CA ASN A 48 5.93 6.76 10.23
C ASN A 48 7.23 6.08 10.68
N PHE A 49 8.37 6.54 10.17
CA PHE A 49 9.68 5.95 10.50
C PHE A 49 10.00 5.97 12.00
N ASN A 50 9.37 6.86 12.77
CA ASN A 50 9.51 6.89 14.23
C ASN A 50 8.88 5.67 14.93
N GLN A 51 7.97 4.93 14.28
CA GLN A 51 7.40 3.70 14.82
C GLN A 51 8.35 2.49 14.76
N TYR A 52 9.47 2.60 14.03
CA TYR A 52 10.43 1.50 13.85
C TYR A 52 11.71 1.65 14.67
N VAL A 53 11.82 2.72 15.46
CA VAL A 53 12.94 2.91 16.39
C VAL A 53 12.54 2.29 17.74
N ILE A 54 13.31 1.29 18.18
CA ILE A 54 13.16 0.59 19.47
C ILE A 54 13.83 1.41 20.58
#